data_AF-A0A8G0ZX07-F1
#
_entry.id   AF-A0A8G0ZX07-F1
#
_cell.length_a   1.000
_cell.length_b   1.000
_cell.length_c   1.000
_cell.angle_alpha   90.00
_cell.angle_beta   90.00
_cell.angle_gamma   90.00
#
_symmetry.space_group_name_H-M   'P 1'
#
loop_
_entity.id
_entity.type
_entity.pdbx_description
1 polymer ?
#
loop_
_entity_poly.entity_id
_entity_poly.type
_entity_poly.pdbx_seq_one_letter_code
_entity_poly.pdbx_strand_id
1 'polypeptide(L)'
;MQLRTTLCLLALAATAACSTMNSGDDLPAMRWDHRPEAEVWTSRSLVAAAKLDDELAETVPADIETWCPGYEDASIEDRRAFWVGIFSALAKHESTWNPKASGGGGAWIGLTQISPATARQYGCEANSTAELKDGAANLACALRIGAAQVDRDNLVVGNGARGLGRDWAPFRSAKKRADIAEWTRSQEYCQKKPTTLAFLSTMSVPLTVRPIPAAQ
;
A
#
# COMPACT_ATOMS: atom_id res chain seq x y z
N MET A 1 -25.66 -70.68 28.90
CA MET A 1 -24.27 -70.41 29.33
C MET A 1 -23.49 -70.04 28.07
N GLN A 2 -23.50 -68.75 27.68
CA GLN A 2 -22.90 -68.29 26.42
C GLN A 2 -21.74 -67.33 26.70
N LEU A 3 -20.70 -67.55 25.90
CA LEU A 3 -19.36 -66.99 25.87
C LEU A 3 -19.39 -65.46 25.75
N ARG A 4 -18.63 -64.73 26.60
CA ARG A 4 -18.41 -63.29 26.47
C ARG A 4 -17.19 -63.04 25.58
N THR A 5 -17.42 -62.63 24.35
CA THR A 5 -16.39 -62.16 23.42
C THR A 5 -16.07 -60.70 23.73
N THR A 6 -14.86 -60.42 24.20
CA THR A 6 -14.36 -59.06 24.41
C THR A 6 -13.75 -58.55 23.11
N LEU A 7 -14.43 -57.61 22.44
CA LEU A 7 -13.89 -56.92 21.25
C LEU A 7 -13.38 -55.54 21.66
N CYS A 8 -12.07 -55.36 21.56
CA CYS A 8 -11.34 -54.13 21.81
C CYS A 8 -11.51 -53.19 20.60
N LEU A 9 -12.20 -52.07 20.76
CA LEU A 9 -12.29 -51.01 19.75
C LEU A 9 -11.33 -49.87 20.14
N LEU A 10 -10.16 -49.84 19.49
CA LEU A 10 -9.30 -48.66 19.46
C LEU A 10 -9.98 -47.59 18.60
N ALA A 11 -10.42 -46.50 19.23
CA ALA A 11 -10.88 -45.31 18.52
C ALA A 11 -9.66 -44.47 18.09
N LEU A 12 -9.36 -44.48 16.79
CA LEU A 12 -8.41 -43.57 16.16
C LEU A 12 -9.11 -42.21 15.96
N ALA A 13 -8.84 -41.25 16.84
CA ALA A 13 -9.33 -39.87 16.68
C ALA A 13 -8.49 -39.16 15.61
N ALA A 14 -9.03 -39.05 14.39
CA ALA A 14 -8.47 -38.21 13.34
C ALA A 14 -8.78 -36.74 13.66
N THR A 15 -7.80 -35.99 14.16
CA THR A 15 -7.91 -34.53 14.28
C THR A 15 -7.82 -33.92 12.88
N ALA A 16 -8.97 -33.53 12.33
CA ALA A 16 -9.02 -32.63 11.18
C ALA A 16 -8.48 -31.27 11.63
N ALA A 17 -7.24 -30.96 11.26
CA ALA A 17 -6.72 -29.60 11.34
C ALA A 17 -7.47 -28.76 10.31
N CYS A 18 -8.49 -28.02 10.76
CA CYS A 18 -9.09 -26.97 9.98
C CYS A 18 -8.06 -25.85 9.88
N SER A 19 -7.27 -25.82 8.82
CA SER A 19 -6.46 -24.65 8.48
C SER A 19 -7.43 -23.53 8.18
N THR A 20 -7.59 -22.60 9.13
CA THR A 20 -8.18 -21.29 8.87
C THR A 20 -7.31 -20.62 7.81
N MET A 21 -7.74 -20.68 6.55
CA MET A 21 -7.18 -19.83 5.51
C MET A 21 -7.54 -18.40 5.87
N ASN A 22 -6.60 -17.68 6.49
CA ASN A 22 -6.67 -16.23 6.64
C ASN A 22 -6.58 -15.64 5.22
N SER A 23 -7.73 -15.41 4.60
CA SER A 23 -7.82 -14.74 3.30
C SER A 23 -7.76 -13.23 3.52
N GLY A 24 -6.70 -12.79 4.18
CA GLY A 24 -6.30 -11.42 4.30
C GLY A 24 -4.81 -11.42 4.00
N ASP A 25 -4.46 -11.19 2.74
CA ASP A 25 -3.13 -10.68 2.45
C ASP A 25 -2.96 -9.45 3.34
N ASP A 26 -1.97 -9.45 4.22
CA ASP A 26 -1.72 -8.34 5.14
C ASP A 26 -1.70 -7.04 4.32
N LEU A 27 -2.55 -6.08 4.70
CA LEU A 27 -2.62 -4.79 4.00
C LEU A 27 -1.21 -4.18 3.94
N PRO A 28 -0.83 -3.53 2.83
CA PRO A 28 0.49 -2.93 2.72
C PRO A 28 0.70 -1.89 3.81
N ALA A 29 1.91 -1.84 4.36
CA ALA A 29 2.27 -0.94 5.44
C ALA A 29 1.99 0.53 5.06
N MET A 30 1.30 1.25 5.94
CA MET A 30 1.04 2.68 5.81
C MET A 30 1.55 3.42 7.03
N ARG A 31 1.95 4.69 6.85
CA ARG A 31 2.54 5.46 7.95
C ARG A 31 1.55 5.75 9.07
N TRP A 32 0.26 5.60 8.79
CA TRP A 32 -0.83 5.73 9.76
C TRP A 32 -1.19 4.42 10.47
N ASP A 33 -0.46 3.31 10.31
CA ASP A 33 -0.89 2.00 10.87
C ASP A 33 -1.04 1.97 12.40
N HIS A 34 -0.47 2.94 13.10
CA HIS A 34 -0.67 3.17 14.53
C HIS A 34 -2.06 3.77 14.87
N ARG A 35 -2.87 4.11 13.87
CA ARG A 35 -4.19 4.74 14.02
C ARG A 35 -5.28 3.67 14.07
N PRO A 36 -6.31 3.83 14.92
CA PRO A 36 -7.43 2.89 14.95
C PRO A 36 -8.20 2.83 13.61
N GLU A 37 -8.12 3.88 12.80
CA GLU A 37 -8.77 3.94 11.49
C GLU A 37 -7.92 3.38 10.33
N ALA A 38 -6.72 2.84 10.61
CA ALA A 38 -5.74 2.48 9.58
C ALA A 38 -6.29 1.51 8.52
N GLU A 39 -6.97 0.44 8.94
CA GLU A 39 -7.51 -0.58 8.04
C GLU A 39 -8.50 0.01 7.01
N VAL A 40 -9.43 0.86 7.48
CA VAL A 40 -10.41 1.50 6.60
C VAL A 40 -9.76 2.56 5.71
N TRP A 41 -8.76 3.29 6.21
CA TRP A 41 -8.03 4.26 5.38
C TRP A 41 -7.24 3.56 4.27
N THR A 42 -6.50 2.50 4.60
CA THR A 42 -5.68 1.75 3.64
C THR A 42 -6.57 1.08 2.59
N SER A 43 -7.54 0.26 3.01
CA SER A 43 -8.40 -0.48 2.08
C SER A 43 -9.18 0.44 1.14
N ARG A 44 -9.79 1.52 1.66
CA ARG A 44 -10.56 2.46 0.83
C ARG A 44 -9.68 3.31 -0.08
N SER A 45 -8.47 3.64 0.34
CA SER A 45 -7.51 4.36 -0.50
C SER A 45 -6.96 3.47 -1.62
N LEU A 46 -6.72 2.18 -1.37
CA LEU A 46 -6.31 1.24 -2.43
C LEU A 46 -7.42 1.09 -3.49
N VAL A 47 -8.68 0.99 -3.07
CA VAL A 47 -9.83 0.99 -4.00
C VAL A 47 -9.93 2.29 -4.80
N ALA A 48 -9.63 3.44 -4.17
CA ALA A 48 -9.61 4.72 -4.87
C ALA A 48 -8.44 4.83 -5.86
N ALA A 49 -7.25 4.36 -5.46
CA ALA A 49 -6.05 4.34 -6.31
C ALA A 49 -6.25 3.44 -7.54
N ALA A 50 -6.89 2.28 -7.38
CA ALA A 50 -7.19 1.37 -8.49
C ALA A 50 -8.11 1.98 -9.58
N LYS A 51 -8.86 3.04 -9.27
CA LYS A 51 -9.67 3.76 -10.26
C LYS A 51 -8.87 4.82 -11.04
N LEU A 52 -7.60 5.00 -10.69
CA LEU A 52 -6.69 6.04 -11.20
C LEU A 52 -5.40 5.41 -11.72
N ASP A 53 -5.45 4.13 -12.10
CA ASP A 53 -4.24 3.40 -12.48
C ASP A 53 -3.56 4.03 -13.70
N ASP A 54 -4.32 4.41 -14.73
CA ASP A 54 -3.81 5.05 -15.94
C ASP A 54 -2.93 6.27 -15.59
N GLU A 55 -3.38 7.14 -14.67
CA GLU A 55 -2.66 8.35 -14.26
C GLU A 55 -1.59 8.12 -13.19
N LEU A 56 -1.72 7.06 -12.37
CA LEU A 56 -0.85 6.79 -11.24
C LEU A 56 -0.05 5.50 -11.40
N ALA A 57 -0.70 4.35 -11.30
CA ALA A 57 -0.03 3.06 -11.14
C ALA A 57 0.59 2.53 -12.45
N GLU A 58 0.02 2.85 -13.61
CA GLU A 58 0.56 2.47 -14.93
C GLU A 58 1.61 3.46 -15.44
N THR A 59 1.56 4.70 -14.95
CA THR A 59 2.56 5.73 -15.27
C THR A 59 3.85 5.53 -14.45
N VAL A 60 5.00 5.82 -15.06
CA VAL A 60 6.32 5.81 -14.42
C VAL A 60 6.86 7.25 -14.37
N PRO A 61 6.66 7.98 -13.26
CA PRO A 61 7.14 9.36 -13.13
C PRO A 61 8.66 9.46 -13.24
N ALA A 62 9.16 10.55 -13.83
CA ALA A 62 10.60 10.70 -14.12
C ALA A 62 11.50 10.73 -12.87
N ASP A 63 10.95 11.07 -11.69
CA ASP A 63 11.66 11.10 -10.41
C ASP A 63 11.35 9.89 -9.50
N ILE A 64 10.67 8.86 -10.02
CA ILE A 64 10.14 7.76 -9.21
C ILE A 64 11.20 7.00 -8.40
N GLU A 65 12.43 6.85 -8.92
CA GLU A 65 13.51 6.14 -8.21
C GLU A 65 13.87 6.81 -6.88
N THR A 66 13.63 8.12 -6.74
CA THR A 66 13.81 8.85 -5.47
C THR A 66 12.82 8.38 -4.40
N TRP A 67 11.62 7.99 -4.83
CA TRP A 67 10.47 7.71 -3.99
C TRP A 67 10.23 6.22 -3.77
N CYS A 68 10.50 5.41 -4.79
CA CYS A 68 10.20 3.99 -4.84
C CYS A 68 11.15 3.28 -5.86
N PRO A 69 12.34 2.84 -5.44
CA PRO A 69 13.37 2.30 -6.33
C PRO A 69 12.98 1.05 -7.14
N GLY A 70 12.03 0.26 -6.65
CA GLY A 70 11.51 -0.94 -7.31
C GLY A 70 10.27 -0.71 -8.17
N TYR A 71 9.78 0.53 -8.30
CA TYR A 71 8.47 0.84 -8.87
C TYR A 71 8.27 0.35 -10.32
N GLU A 72 9.29 0.52 -11.17
CA GLU A 72 9.21 0.14 -12.59
C GLU A 72 8.96 -1.36 -12.78
N ASP A 73 9.52 -2.20 -11.91
CA ASP A 73 9.34 -3.65 -11.94
C ASP A 73 8.25 -4.16 -10.97
N ALA A 74 7.61 -3.25 -10.23
CA ALA A 74 6.60 -3.59 -9.23
C ALA A 74 5.27 -4.01 -9.88
N SER A 75 4.50 -4.84 -9.17
CA SER A 75 3.14 -5.18 -9.61
C SER A 75 2.21 -3.97 -9.48
N ILE A 76 1.06 -4.00 -10.13
CA ILE A 76 0.11 -2.88 -10.05
C ILE A 76 -0.38 -2.65 -8.60
N GLU A 77 -0.50 -3.72 -7.81
CA GLU A 77 -0.84 -3.65 -6.39
C GLU A 77 0.21 -2.91 -5.57
N ASP A 78 1.48 -3.21 -5.78
CA ASP A 78 2.59 -2.53 -5.11
C ASP A 78 2.70 -1.06 -5.52
N ARG A 79 2.45 -0.76 -6.81
CA ARG A 79 2.42 0.62 -7.31
C ARG A 79 1.25 1.42 -6.71
N ARG A 80 0.06 0.83 -6.60
CA ARG A 80 -1.06 1.43 -5.85
C ARG A 80 -0.70 1.64 -4.38
N ALA A 81 -0.05 0.65 -3.74
CA ALA A 81 0.42 0.76 -2.36
C ALA A 81 1.41 1.92 -2.19
N PHE A 82 2.31 2.16 -3.15
CA PHE A 82 3.17 3.33 -3.15
C PHE A 82 2.39 4.64 -3.11
N TRP A 83 1.39 4.81 -3.97
CA TRP A 83 0.60 6.04 -4.03
C TRP A 83 -0.23 6.26 -2.75
N VAL A 84 -0.79 5.21 -2.17
CA VAL A 84 -1.44 5.33 -0.85
C VAL A 84 -0.41 5.65 0.24
N GLY A 85 0.76 5.02 0.16
CA GLY A 85 1.88 5.21 1.08
C GLY A 85 2.39 6.64 1.12
N ILE A 86 2.58 7.29 -0.03
CA ILE A 86 3.05 8.68 -0.06
C ILE A 86 2.02 9.63 0.59
N PHE A 87 0.71 9.40 0.39
CA PHE A 87 -0.34 10.16 1.09
C PHE A 87 -0.37 9.86 2.60
N SER A 88 -0.07 8.63 3.01
CA SER A 88 0.07 8.29 4.43
C SER A 88 1.22 9.03 5.10
N ALA A 89 2.35 9.16 4.40
CA ALA A 89 3.50 9.91 4.88
C ALA A 89 3.28 11.42 4.83
N LEU A 90 2.53 11.92 3.85
CA LEU A 90 2.11 13.32 3.76
C LEU A 90 1.18 13.72 4.90
N ALA A 91 0.20 12.88 5.25
CA ALA A 91 -0.78 13.16 6.31
C ALA A 91 -0.12 13.44 7.68
N LYS A 92 1.06 12.88 7.94
CA LYS A 92 1.92 13.24 9.08
C LYS A 92 2.19 14.74 9.14
N HIS A 93 2.59 15.32 8.00
CA HIS A 93 3.08 16.69 7.89
C HIS A 93 1.98 17.73 7.70
N GLU A 94 0.80 17.28 7.26
CA GLU A 94 -0.39 18.11 7.07
C GLU A 94 -1.26 18.18 8.33
N SER A 95 -1.49 17.05 9.00
CA SER A 95 -2.47 16.97 10.10
C SER A 95 -2.01 16.13 11.30
N THR A 96 -0.82 15.54 11.26
CA THR A 96 -0.40 14.49 12.22
C THR A 96 -1.42 13.35 12.27
N TRP A 97 -1.93 12.95 11.09
CA TRP A 97 -2.97 11.93 10.93
C TRP A 97 -4.28 12.22 11.69
N ASN A 98 -4.62 13.50 11.86
CA ASN A 98 -5.89 13.89 12.49
C ASN A 98 -6.96 14.13 11.41
N PRO A 99 -7.94 13.21 11.24
CA PRO A 99 -8.99 13.37 10.23
C PRO A 99 -9.95 14.54 10.55
N LYS A 100 -9.95 15.05 11.79
CA LYS A 100 -10.80 16.18 12.19
C LYS A 100 -10.06 17.52 12.12
N ALA A 101 -8.82 17.54 11.66
CA ALA A 101 -8.01 18.75 11.55
C ALA A 101 -8.68 19.82 10.67
N SER A 102 -8.46 21.08 11.02
CA SER A 102 -8.95 22.25 10.31
C SER A 102 -7.89 23.35 10.38
N GLY A 103 -7.13 23.51 9.30
CA GLY A 103 -6.08 24.51 9.18
C GLY A 103 -6.60 25.85 8.63
N GLY A 104 -5.82 26.91 8.83
CA GLY A 104 -6.10 28.22 8.23
C GLY A 104 -7.42 28.85 8.65
N GLY A 105 -7.86 28.63 9.89
CA GLY A 105 -9.18 29.08 10.33
C GLY A 105 -10.35 28.28 9.74
N GLY A 106 -10.11 27.06 9.23
CA GLY A 106 -11.13 26.20 8.64
C GLY A 106 -11.14 26.17 7.11
N ALA A 107 -10.14 26.74 6.46
CA ALA A 107 -10.00 26.72 5.01
C ALA A 107 -9.56 25.33 4.47
N TRP A 108 -8.80 24.57 5.27
CA TRP A 108 -8.20 23.30 4.87
C TRP A 108 -8.55 22.18 5.85
N ILE A 109 -9.06 21.06 5.34
CA ILE A 109 -9.78 20.09 6.15
C ILE A 109 -9.16 18.69 6.05
N GLY A 110 -9.14 18.00 7.19
CA GLY A 110 -8.85 16.58 7.27
C GLY A 110 -7.37 16.21 7.11
N LEU A 111 -7.14 14.95 6.75
CA LEU A 111 -5.83 14.30 6.78
C LEU A 111 -4.79 15.01 5.92
N THR A 112 -5.18 15.45 4.72
CA THR A 112 -4.30 16.08 3.73
C THR A 112 -4.63 17.55 3.50
N GLN A 113 -5.42 18.18 4.39
CA GLN A 113 -5.67 19.63 4.39
C GLN A 113 -6.24 20.15 3.05
N ILE A 114 -7.28 19.48 2.54
CA ILE A 114 -7.97 19.86 1.30
C ILE A 114 -9.03 20.92 1.59
N SER A 115 -9.17 21.93 0.73
CA SER A 115 -10.27 22.89 0.82
C SER A 115 -11.54 22.36 0.14
N PRO A 116 -12.75 22.68 0.65
CA PRO A 116 -14.01 22.36 -0.05
C PRO A 116 -14.07 22.88 -1.49
N ALA A 117 -13.48 24.06 -1.76
CA ALA A 117 -13.45 24.64 -3.09
C ALA A 117 -12.59 23.81 -4.06
N THR A 118 -11.38 23.42 -3.61
CA THR A 118 -10.50 22.50 -4.35
C THR A 118 -11.19 21.17 -4.60
N ALA A 119 -11.80 20.58 -3.58
CA ALA A 119 -12.51 19.31 -3.72
C ALA A 119 -13.61 19.37 -4.79
N ARG A 120 -14.40 20.45 -4.83
CA ARG A 120 -15.39 20.68 -5.90
C ARG A 120 -14.75 20.84 -7.27
N GLN A 121 -13.67 21.61 -7.37
CA GLN A 121 -12.96 21.85 -8.63
C GLN A 121 -12.47 20.55 -9.27
N TYR A 122 -11.97 19.61 -8.44
CA TYR A 122 -11.53 18.31 -8.92
C TYR A 122 -12.68 17.29 -9.02
N GLY A 123 -13.91 17.63 -8.62
CA GLY A 123 -15.06 16.73 -8.68
C GLY A 123 -14.98 15.58 -7.66
N CYS A 124 -14.44 15.84 -6.48
CA CYS A 124 -14.44 14.86 -5.38
C CYS A 124 -15.85 14.62 -4.83
N GLU A 125 -16.11 13.39 -4.39
CA GLU A 125 -17.36 13.03 -3.70
C GLU A 125 -17.49 13.83 -2.38
N ALA A 126 -16.48 13.79 -1.52
CA ALA A 126 -16.40 14.66 -0.35
C ALA A 126 -15.99 16.07 -0.77
N ASN A 127 -16.90 17.03 -0.63
CA ASN A 127 -16.68 18.39 -1.14
C ASN A 127 -17.18 19.50 -0.18
N SER A 128 -17.60 19.12 1.02
CA SER A 128 -17.89 19.99 2.16
C SER A 128 -16.92 19.77 3.32
N THR A 129 -16.89 20.70 4.27
CA THR A 129 -16.07 20.56 5.48
C THR A 129 -16.44 19.34 6.33
N ALA A 130 -17.72 18.97 6.38
CA ALA A 130 -18.17 17.82 7.16
C ALA A 130 -17.70 16.50 6.52
N GLU A 131 -17.83 16.38 5.20
CA GLU A 131 -17.41 15.19 4.45
C GLU A 131 -15.89 15.05 4.41
N LEU A 132 -15.15 16.15 4.25
CA LEU A 132 -13.68 16.12 4.25
C LEU A 132 -13.08 15.77 5.63
N LYS A 133 -13.88 15.71 6.69
CA LYS A 133 -13.48 15.17 7.99
C LYS A 133 -13.63 13.65 8.08
N ASP A 134 -14.16 12.99 7.06
CA ASP A 134 -14.02 11.55 6.88
C ASP A 134 -12.65 11.25 6.27
N GLY A 135 -11.83 10.46 6.97
CA GLY A 135 -10.45 10.22 6.55
C GLY A 135 -10.35 9.48 5.21
N ALA A 136 -11.18 8.47 4.99
CA ALA A 136 -11.17 7.72 3.74
C ALA A 136 -11.63 8.57 2.55
N ALA A 137 -12.67 9.38 2.73
CA ALA A 137 -13.15 10.28 1.68
C ALA A 137 -12.16 11.42 1.39
N ASN A 138 -11.49 11.94 2.42
CA ASN A 138 -10.41 12.91 2.27
C ASN A 138 -9.23 12.34 1.47
N LEU A 139 -8.81 11.10 1.76
CA LEU A 139 -7.74 10.41 1.05
C LEU A 139 -8.11 10.06 -0.39
N ALA A 140 -9.35 9.63 -0.65
CA ALA A 140 -9.85 9.41 -2.01
C ALA A 140 -9.79 10.71 -2.84
N CYS A 141 -10.16 11.85 -2.25
CA CYS A 141 -10.03 13.15 -2.91
C CYS A 141 -8.55 13.53 -3.12
N ALA A 142 -7.68 13.25 -2.15
CA ALA A 142 -6.25 13.49 -2.27
C ALA A 142 -5.63 12.71 -3.43
N LEU A 143 -5.94 11.41 -3.56
CA LEU A 143 -5.50 10.57 -4.68
C LEU A 143 -5.96 11.14 -6.03
N ARG A 144 -7.23 11.58 -6.12
CA ARG A 144 -7.77 12.18 -7.35
C ARG A 144 -7.06 13.49 -7.74
N ILE A 145 -6.80 14.36 -6.77
CA ILE A 145 -6.02 15.60 -7.00
C ILE A 145 -4.59 15.25 -7.40
N GLY A 146 -3.98 14.28 -6.69
CA GLY A 146 -2.61 13.83 -6.94
C GLY A 146 -2.42 13.27 -8.34
N ALA A 147 -3.32 12.38 -8.77
CA ALA A 147 -3.36 11.81 -10.12
C ALA A 147 -3.32 12.90 -11.19
N ALA A 148 -4.20 13.89 -11.10
CA ALA A 148 -4.25 14.98 -12.07
C ALA A 148 -2.94 15.80 -12.12
N GLN A 149 -2.22 15.94 -11.01
CA GLN A 149 -0.94 16.69 -11.01
C GLN A 149 0.25 15.85 -11.45
N VAL A 150 0.27 14.56 -11.11
CA VAL A 150 1.31 13.62 -11.53
C VAL A 150 1.23 13.43 -13.04
N ASP A 151 0.03 13.18 -13.58
CA ASP A 151 -0.20 13.07 -15.03
C ASP A 151 0.27 14.34 -15.76
N ARG A 152 -0.11 15.52 -15.23
CA ARG A 152 0.26 16.81 -15.80
C ARG A 152 1.76 17.07 -15.88
N ASP A 153 2.52 16.65 -14.87
CA ASP A 153 3.94 17.00 -14.75
C ASP A 153 4.90 15.83 -15.05
N ASN A 154 4.37 14.61 -15.18
CA ASN A 154 5.12 13.35 -15.22
C ASN A 154 6.18 13.24 -14.10
N LEU A 155 5.83 13.69 -12.91
CA LEU A 155 6.69 13.77 -11.74
C LEU A 155 5.85 13.48 -10.48
N VAL A 156 6.41 12.75 -9.53
CA VAL A 156 5.83 12.63 -8.18
C VAL A 156 5.85 14.02 -7.54
N VAL A 157 7.01 14.68 -7.49
CA VAL A 157 7.16 15.99 -6.83
C VAL A 157 8.19 16.91 -7.51
N GLY A 158 9.13 16.36 -8.27
CA GLY A 158 10.25 17.11 -8.85
C GLY A 158 11.05 17.86 -7.79
N ASN A 159 11.22 19.18 -7.98
CA ASN A 159 11.91 20.03 -7.02
C ASN A 159 11.07 20.45 -5.79
N GLY A 160 9.83 19.99 -5.67
CA GLY A 160 8.90 20.36 -4.59
C GLY A 160 7.71 21.20 -5.02
N ALA A 161 7.70 21.77 -6.22
CA ALA A 161 6.63 22.65 -6.72
C ALA A 161 5.85 22.06 -7.91
N ARG A 162 6.13 20.81 -8.28
CA ARG A 162 5.50 20.04 -9.35
C ARG A 162 4.88 18.76 -8.77
N GLY A 163 4.12 18.03 -9.57
CA GLY A 163 3.37 16.86 -9.14
C GLY A 163 2.54 17.18 -7.90
N LEU A 164 2.64 16.34 -6.87
CA LEU A 164 1.96 16.55 -5.59
C LEU A 164 2.34 17.88 -4.91
N GLY A 165 3.53 18.43 -5.17
CA GLY A 165 3.97 19.71 -4.59
C GLY A 165 3.20 20.95 -5.07
N ARG A 166 2.32 20.79 -6.07
CA ARG A 166 1.41 21.85 -6.52
C ARG A 166 0.36 22.18 -5.46
N ASP A 167 -0.23 21.15 -4.86
CA ASP A 167 -1.32 21.30 -3.88
C ASP A 167 -0.82 21.20 -2.44
N TRP A 168 0.24 20.43 -2.17
CA TRP A 168 0.69 20.17 -0.81
C TRP A 168 2.04 20.83 -0.48
N ALA A 169 1.98 21.84 0.39
CA ALA A 169 3.14 22.63 0.81
C ALA A 169 4.27 21.84 1.50
N PRO A 170 4.03 20.73 2.24
CA PRO A 170 5.10 19.90 2.80
C PRO A 170 6.15 19.48 1.77
N PHE A 171 5.76 19.22 0.53
CA PHE A 171 6.69 18.87 -0.54
C PHE A 171 7.62 20.02 -0.94
N ARG A 172 7.27 21.28 -0.67
CA ARG A 172 8.14 22.45 -0.92
C ARG A 172 9.25 22.57 0.13
N SER A 173 9.08 21.98 1.31
CA SER A 173 10.12 21.90 2.32
C SER A 173 11.06 20.72 2.03
N ALA A 174 12.34 21.00 1.77
CA ALA A 174 13.34 19.96 1.51
C ALA A 174 13.40 18.91 2.63
N LYS A 175 13.33 19.34 3.90
CA LYS A 175 13.34 18.44 5.07
C LYS A 175 12.13 17.52 5.10
N LYS A 176 10.91 18.05 4.93
CA LYS A 176 9.69 17.25 4.96
C LYS A 176 9.62 16.31 3.75
N ARG A 177 9.99 16.82 2.56
CA ARG A 177 10.06 16.02 1.33
C ARG A 177 11.02 14.84 1.48
N ALA A 178 12.20 15.06 2.09
CA ALA A 178 13.14 13.98 2.40
C ALA A 178 12.56 12.95 3.38
N ASP A 179 11.89 13.37 4.46
CA ASP A 179 11.26 12.45 5.42
C ASP A 179 10.12 11.62 4.80
N ILE A 180 9.36 12.19 3.85
CA ILE A 180 8.33 11.44 3.11
C ILE A 180 9.01 10.42 2.17
N ALA A 181 10.00 10.84 1.39
CA ALA A 181 10.70 9.97 0.45
C ALA A 181 11.44 8.82 1.16
N GLU A 182 12.09 9.09 2.28
CA GLU A 182 12.78 8.09 3.11
C GLU A 182 11.79 7.04 3.66
N TRP A 183 10.60 7.48 4.05
CA TRP A 183 9.58 6.55 4.50
C TRP A 183 9.05 5.71 3.34
N THR A 184 8.67 6.29 2.19
CA THR A 184 8.10 5.49 1.07
C THR A 184 9.11 4.52 0.50
N ARG A 185 10.36 4.95 0.30
CA ARG A 185 11.39 4.12 -0.34
C ARG A 185 11.88 2.96 0.52
N SER A 186 11.55 2.94 1.82
CA SER A 186 11.92 1.86 2.73
C SER A 186 10.87 0.76 2.84
N GLN A 187 9.69 0.96 2.22
CA GLN A 187 8.63 -0.04 2.26
C GLN A 187 8.93 -1.22 1.32
N GLU A 188 8.42 -2.41 1.66
CA GLU A 188 8.67 -3.65 0.90
C GLU A 188 8.18 -3.53 -0.54
N TYR A 189 6.99 -2.95 -0.75
CA TYR A 189 6.43 -2.69 -2.07
C TYR A 189 7.24 -1.68 -2.92
N CYS A 190 8.27 -1.05 -2.35
CA CYS A 190 9.18 -0.15 -3.05
C CYS A 190 10.60 -0.70 -3.23
N GLN A 191 10.88 -1.91 -2.74
CA GLN A 191 12.18 -2.54 -2.93
C GLN A 191 12.30 -3.18 -4.32
N LYS A 192 13.50 -3.16 -4.88
CA LYS A 192 13.82 -3.93 -6.08
C LYS A 192 13.69 -5.41 -5.73
N LYS A 193 12.79 -6.12 -6.43
CA LYS A 193 12.59 -7.55 -6.23
C LYS A 193 13.75 -8.32 -6.87
N PRO A 194 14.27 -9.40 -6.26
CA PRO A 194 15.28 -10.22 -6.90
C PRO A 194 14.70 -10.81 -8.19
N THR A 195 15.33 -10.55 -9.33
CA THR A 195 14.95 -11.18 -10.59
C THR A 195 15.10 -12.69 -10.44
N THR A 196 14.01 -13.44 -10.64
CA THR A 196 13.92 -14.90 -10.43
C THR A 196 14.99 -15.71 -11.17
N LEU A 197 15.60 -15.14 -12.22
CA LEU A 197 16.70 -15.76 -12.98
C LEU A 197 17.96 -16.04 -12.14
N ALA A 198 18.20 -15.33 -11.05
CA ALA A 198 19.38 -15.57 -10.20
C ALA A 198 19.27 -16.84 -9.34
N PHE A 199 18.06 -17.36 -9.09
CA PHE A 199 17.86 -18.52 -8.21
C PHE A 199 17.96 -19.88 -8.92
N LEU A 200 17.84 -19.93 -10.25
CA LEU A 200 17.93 -21.19 -11.00
C LEU A 200 19.38 -21.62 -11.30
N SER A 201 20.37 -20.74 -11.11
CA SER A 201 21.77 -21.05 -11.42
C SER A 201 22.53 -21.78 -10.30
N THR A 202 21.95 -21.94 -9.10
CA THR A 202 22.64 -22.57 -7.95
C THR A 202 22.08 -23.92 -7.52
N MET A 203 20.97 -24.39 -8.10
CA MET A 203 20.47 -25.75 -7.88
C MET A 203 21.05 -26.75 -8.88
N SER A 204 22.38 -26.89 -8.89
CA SER A 204 23.01 -28.13 -9.36
C SER A 204 22.81 -29.18 -8.28
N VAL A 205 21.66 -29.85 -8.28
CA VAL A 205 21.48 -31.09 -7.51
C VAL A 205 22.36 -32.15 -8.17
N PRO A 206 23.39 -32.71 -7.49
CA PRO A 206 24.12 -33.82 -8.05
C PRO A 206 23.19 -35.03 -8.12
N LEU A 207 22.87 -35.49 -9.34
CA LEU A 207 22.24 -36.79 -9.58
C LEU A 207 23.15 -37.88 -9.02
N THR A 208 22.96 -38.25 -7.76
CA THR A 208 23.57 -39.44 -7.20
C THR A 208 22.72 -40.63 -7.62
N VAL A 209 23.09 -41.25 -8.75
CA VAL A 209 22.50 -42.51 -9.19
C VAL A 209 22.87 -43.57 -8.16
N ARG A 210 21.91 -44.00 -7.33
CA ARG A 210 22.09 -45.16 -6.45
C ARG A 210 21.96 -46.43 -7.29
N PRO A 211 22.93 -47.37 -7.23
CA PRO A 211 22.81 -48.64 -7.93
C PRO A 211 21.72 -49.52 -7.32
N ILE A 212 20.96 -50.18 -8.19
CA ILE A 212 19.92 -51.15 -7.85
C ILE A 212 20.61 -52.43 -7.35
N PRO A 213 20.30 -52.95 -6.15
CA PRO A 213 20.86 -54.23 -5.72
C PRO A 213 20.27 -55.38 -6.54
N ALA A 214 21.16 -56.28 -7.00
CA ALA A 214 20.77 -57.49 -7.70
C ALA A 214 20.04 -58.45 -6.75
N ALA A 215 18.88 -58.95 -7.19
CA ALA A 215 18.14 -60.00 -6.49
C ALA A 215 18.87 -61.35 -6.61
N GLN A 216 18.94 -62.08 -5.50
CA GLN A 216 19.25 -63.51 -5.45
C GLN A 216 17.96 -64.31 -5.60
#